data_AF-A0A1V0PYG4-F1
#
_entry.id   AF-A0A1V0PYG4-F1
#
_cell.length_a   1.000
_cell.length_b   1.000
_cell.length_c   1.000
_cell.angle_alpha   90.00
_cell.angle_beta   90.00
_cell.angle_gamma   90.00
#
_symmetry.space_group_name_H-M   'P 1'
#
loop_
_entity.id
_entity.type
_entity.pdbx_description
1 polymer ?
#
loop_
_entity_poly.entity_id
_entity_poly.type
_entity_poly.pdbx_seq_one_letter_code
_entity_poly.pdbx_strand_id
1 'polypeptide(L)'
;MTNAPSINWTNASVRAFAKNADPLTAMEEAARALVLKAREKGWEGPPYNPLHIAEMLEVQIEANSSVADARLVATESGPKIEFNPQQPRERVRFSIAHEIAHLLFPDWSEQIRNRGGDKTPDDWQLEMLCNLAASEFVLPIGSLSAATDIPPIEDLMRQRRDYDVSAEAFLIRLAKISSQPIGIFVSSPTVSENGTRHYRIDYFIGSPTAPKIRLSGMAIPDESIVHRCTAIGHTDRSVESWVMDKPTQIECVGLTAYPGSVYPRVAGLVRFDQGQENHRPIRLLHGNVLEPRNGGKKIICQLVNDKAIKWGGGVARKIAKRFPDAENAYSEKVMQIPQGERLGRVIFSEASDDLIIASLIGQEGFGPSLFPRIRYAELQTCLEQVADQASSIGASIHMPKIGTGSAGGDWSTIEEMLDDVMVRAGLFVTVYDVPPKRAQLELF
;
A
#
# COMPACT_ATOMS: atom_id res chain seq x y z
N MET A 1 34.35 -2.58 -7.44
CA MET A 1 33.55 -1.78 -8.40
C MET A 1 33.21 -2.64 -9.60
N THR A 2 32.12 -3.38 -9.54
CA THR A 2 31.57 -4.14 -10.67
C THR A 2 30.34 -3.38 -11.15
N ASN A 3 30.45 -2.75 -12.32
CA ASN A 3 29.33 -2.06 -12.97
C ASN A 3 28.18 -3.05 -13.18
N ALA A 4 27.11 -2.92 -12.39
CA ALA A 4 25.84 -3.52 -12.75
C ALA A 4 25.37 -2.89 -14.08
N PRO A 5 24.88 -3.68 -15.05
CA PRO A 5 24.56 -3.17 -16.37
C PRO A 5 23.40 -2.17 -16.29
N SER A 6 23.54 -1.02 -16.97
CA SER A 6 22.40 -0.18 -17.37
C SER A 6 21.39 -1.03 -18.15
N ILE A 7 20.09 -0.71 -18.05
CA ILE A 7 19.05 -1.40 -18.84
C ILE A 7 19.50 -1.44 -20.30
N ASN A 8 19.62 -2.64 -20.85
CA ASN A 8 19.90 -2.81 -22.26
C ASN A 8 18.60 -2.58 -23.04
N TRP A 9 18.38 -1.35 -23.45
CA TRP A 9 17.22 -0.97 -24.25
C TRP A 9 17.28 -1.66 -25.60
N THR A 10 16.34 -2.56 -25.90
CA THR A 10 16.29 -3.32 -27.15
C THR A 10 15.03 -3.04 -27.96
N ASN A 11 13.97 -2.54 -27.30
CA ASN A 11 12.69 -2.31 -27.94
C ASN A 11 12.79 -1.20 -29.02
N ALA A 12 12.26 -1.49 -30.21
CA ALA A 12 12.40 -0.63 -31.38
C ALA A 12 11.73 0.74 -31.20
N SER A 13 10.50 0.77 -30.68
CA SER A 13 9.76 2.01 -30.42
C SER A 13 10.47 2.87 -29.37
N VAL A 14 10.99 2.25 -28.31
CA VAL A 14 11.77 2.95 -27.27
C VAL A 14 13.03 3.59 -27.84
N ARG A 15 13.80 2.85 -28.66
CA ARG A 15 14.99 3.37 -29.33
C ARG A 15 14.65 4.48 -30.32
N ALA A 16 13.58 4.32 -31.10
CA ALA A 16 13.12 5.32 -32.06
C ALA A 16 12.70 6.63 -31.37
N PHE A 17 11.99 6.52 -30.24
CA PHE A 17 11.58 7.64 -29.41
C PHE A 17 12.78 8.38 -28.81
N ALA A 18 13.66 7.66 -28.10
CA ALA A 18 14.76 8.27 -27.35
C ALA A 18 15.92 8.73 -28.25
N LYS A 19 16.03 8.20 -29.47
CA LYS A 19 17.13 8.44 -30.40
C LYS A 19 18.48 8.13 -29.73
N ASN A 20 19.26 9.16 -29.41
CA ASN A 20 20.59 9.05 -28.78
C ASN A 20 20.58 9.37 -27.27
N ALA A 21 19.42 9.73 -26.71
CA ALA A 21 19.28 10.04 -25.29
C ALA A 21 18.98 8.77 -24.48
N ASP A 22 19.13 8.87 -23.16
CA ASP A 22 18.61 7.86 -22.24
C ASP A 22 17.07 7.84 -22.28
N PRO A 23 16.41 6.71 -22.58
CA PRO A 23 14.96 6.65 -22.74
C PRO A 23 14.13 7.09 -21.54
N LEU A 24 14.62 6.86 -20.31
CA LEU A 24 13.94 7.33 -19.10
C LEU A 24 13.93 8.86 -19.07
N THR A 25 15.10 9.46 -19.24
CA THR A 25 15.25 10.93 -19.27
C THR A 25 14.39 11.57 -20.36
N ALA A 26 14.43 11.01 -21.58
CA ALA A 26 13.64 11.50 -22.70
C ALA A 26 12.12 11.43 -22.44
N MET A 27 11.65 10.34 -21.81
CA MET A 27 10.24 10.18 -21.47
C MET A 27 9.78 11.18 -20.40
N GLU A 28 10.61 11.44 -19.39
CA GLU A 28 10.31 12.43 -18.35
C GLU A 28 10.20 13.84 -18.92
N GLU A 29 11.09 14.22 -19.84
CA GLU A 29 11.06 15.51 -20.52
C GLU A 29 9.81 15.68 -21.39
N ALA A 30 9.47 14.67 -22.19
CA ALA A 30 8.29 14.69 -23.05
C ALA A 30 6.99 14.77 -22.25
N ALA A 31 6.85 13.94 -21.20
CA ALA A 31 5.69 13.96 -20.32
C ALA A 31 5.55 15.31 -19.61
N ARG A 32 6.67 15.88 -19.11
CA ARG A 32 6.67 17.20 -18.46
C ARG A 32 6.26 18.32 -19.41
N ALA A 33 6.77 18.33 -20.63
CA ALA A 33 6.41 19.33 -21.62
C ALA A 33 4.89 19.32 -21.92
N LEU A 34 4.30 18.13 -22.06
CA LEU A 34 2.86 17.97 -22.27
C LEU A 34 2.04 18.45 -21.06
N VAL A 35 2.48 18.10 -19.85
CA VAL A 35 1.86 18.56 -18.59
C VAL A 35 1.87 20.08 -18.49
N LEU A 36 3.01 20.74 -18.73
CA LEU A 36 3.12 22.19 -18.64
C LEU A 36 2.21 22.88 -19.66
N LYS A 37 2.16 22.37 -20.89
CA LYS A 37 1.25 22.86 -21.93
C LYS A 37 -0.22 22.71 -21.53
N ALA A 38 -0.59 21.59 -20.91
CA ALA A 38 -1.95 21.40 -20.40
C ALA A 38 -2.28 22.37 -19.25
N ARG A 39 -1.32 22.63 -18.35
CA ARG A 39 -1.46 23.61 -17.25
C ARG A 39 -1.65 25.03 -17.78
N GLU A 40 -0.89 25.43 -18.79
CA GLU A 40 -1.04 26.73 -19.48
C GLU A 40 -2.42 26.91 -20.11
N LYS A 41 -3.09 25.80 -20.49
CA LYS A 41 -4.46 25.78 -21.00
C LYS A 41 -5.54 25.65 -19.93
N GLY A 42 -5.20 25.79 -18.65
CA GLY A 42 -6.16 25.80 -17.54
C GLY A 42 -6.49 24.42 -16.95
N TRP A 43 -5.63 23.41 -17.14
CA TRP A 43 -5.82 22.11 -16.50
C TRP A 43 -5.57 22.18 -14.99
N GLU A 44 -6.62 21.95 -14.20
CA GLU A 44 -6.61 22.06 -12.73
C GLU A 44 -6.81 20.71 -12.01
N GLY A 45 -6.50 20.71 -10.72
CA GLY A 45 -6.55 19.57 -9.81
C GLY A 45 -6.00 19.95 -8.43
N PRO A 46 -5.80 18.99 -7.51
CA PRO A 46 -6.17 17.57 -7.62
C PRO A 46 -7.68 17.31 -7.41
N PRO A 47 -8.22 16.19 -7.94
CA PRO A 47 -7.55 15.23 -8.81
C PRO A 47 -7.40 15.74 -10.26
N TYR A 48 -6.25 15.52 -10.88
CA TYR A 48 -5.97 15.95 -12.26
C TYR A 48 -6.60 15.00 -13.28
N ASN A 49 -7.64 15.44 -14.00
CA ASN A 49 -8.36 14.57 -14.94
C ASN A 49 -7.59 14.46 -16.29
N PRO A 50 -7.10 13.26 -16.69
CA PRO A 50 -6.33 13.06 -17.93
C PRO A 50 -7.13 13.34 -19.21
N LEU A 51 -8.46 13.40 -19.14
CA LEU A 51 -9.31 13.75 -20.30
C LEU A 51 -8.99 15.14 -20.86
N HIS A 52 -8.51 16.08 -20.05
CA HIS A 52 -8.06 17.39 -20.54
C HIS A 52 -6.85 17.28 -21.48
N ILE A 53 -5.94 16.36 -21.20
CA ILE A 53 -4.80 16.11 -22.08
C ILE A 53 -5.28 15.45 -23.37
N ALA A 54 -6.20 14.48 -23.28
CA ALA A 54 -6.80 13.84 -24.45
C ALA A 54 -7.52 14.86 -25.35
N GLU A 55 -8.33 15.75 -24.79
CA GLU A 55 -9.01 16.83 -25.51
C GLU A 55 -8.01 17.79 -26.17
N MET A 56 -6.96 18.20 -25.43
CA MET A 56 -5.90 19.06 -25.97
C MET A 56 -5.16 18.42 -27.16
N LEU A 57 -5.04 17.09 -27.17
CA LEU A 57 -4.41 16.30 -28.23
C LEU A 57 -5.41 15.83 -29.30
N GLU A 58 -6.67 16.26 -29.24
CA GLU A 58 -7.75 15.88 -30.17
C GLU A 58 -7.97 14.35 -30.24
N VAL A 59 -7.76 13.68 -29.10
CA VAL A 59 -7.94 12.23 -28.96
C VAL A 59 -9.41 11.92 -28.67
N GLN A 60 -10.00 11.05 -29.48
CA GLN A 60 -11.37 10.58 -29.27
C GLN A 60 -11.42 9.63 -28.06
N ILE A 61 -12.41 9.80 -27.19
CA ILE A 61 -12.59 8.96 -25.99
C ILE A 61 -13.90 8.19 -26.11
N GLU A 62 -13.84 6.87 -26.00
CA GLU A 62 -15.00 5.98 -26.13
C GLU A 62 -15.04 4.94 -25.00
N ALA A 63 -16.21 4.76 -24.38
CA ALA A 63 -16.41 3.70 -23.39
C ALA A 63 -16.69 2.36 -24.10
N ASN A 64 -15.87 1.35 -23.82
CA ASN A 64 -16.01 0.01 -24.38
C ASN A 64 -15.79 -1.04 -23.27
N SER A 65 -16.86 -1.69 -22.80
CA SER A 65 -16.74 -2.73 -21.76
C SER A 65 -16.06 -4.02 -22.23
N SER A 66 -15.80 -4.17 -23.53
CA SER A 66 -15.15 -5.36 -24.10
C SER A 66 -13.62 -5.33 -23.99
N VAL A 67 -13.03 -4.16 -23.70
CA VAL A 67 -11.57 -4.07 -23.45
C VAL A 67 -11.28 -4.35 -21.98
N ALA A 68 -10.10 -4.88 -21.66
CA ALA A 68 -9.75 -5.21 -20.28
C ALA A 68 -9.60 -3.97 -19.40
N ASP A 69 -8.82 -2.98 -19.84
CA ASP A 69 -8.58 -1.71 -19.14
C ASP A 69 -8.80 -0.52 -20.08
N ALA A 70 -7.89 -0.32 -21.03
CA ALA A 70 -7.98 0.64 -22.11
C ALA A 70 -7.11 0.16 -23.28
N ARG A 71 -7.30 0.76 -24.46
CA ARG A 71 -6.43 0.60 -25.64
C ARG A 71 -6.43 1.85 -26.50
N LEU A 72 -5.29 2.13 -27.12
CA LEU A 72 -5.13 3.14 -28.16
C LEU A 72 -5.31 2.52 -29.56
N VAL A 73 -6.14 3.15 -30.39
CA VAL A 73 -6.42 2.72 -31.75
C VAL A 73 -6.23 3.91 -32.71
N ALA A 74 -5.56 3.68 -33.84
CA ALA A 74 -5.51 4.65 -34.94
C ALA A 74 -6.78 4.53 -35.80
N THR A 75 -7.44 5.66 -36.06
CA THR A 75 -8.61 5.78 -36.94
C THR A 75 -8.34 6.74 -38.08
N GLU A 76 -9.20 6.77 -39.11
CA GLU A 76 -9.13 7.77 -40.19
C GLU A 76 -9.23 9.21 -39.67
N SER A 77 -9.94 9.41 -38.56
CA SER A 77 -10.15 10.71 -37.90
C SER A 77 -9.11 11.05 -36.81
N GLY A 78 -8.05 10.24 -36.67
CA GLY A 78 -7.01 10.44 -35.67
C GLY A 78 -6.98 9.38 -34.55
N PRO A 79 -6.29 9.64 -33.42
CA PRO A 79 -6.19 8.70 -32.30
C PRO A 79 -7.52 8.55 -31.55
N LYS A 80 -7.86 7.32 -31.17
CA LYS A 80 -9.00 6.98 -30.33
C LYS A 80 -8.57 6.10 -29.16
N ILE A 81 -8.97 6.46 -27.95
CA ILE A 81 -8.80 5.67 -26.74
C ILE A 81 -10.14 5.04 -26.38
N GLU A 82 -10.17 3.72 -26.34
CA GLU A 82 -11.30 2.95 -25.83
C GLU A 82 -10.97 2.48 -24.40
N PHE A 83 -11.85 2.76 -23.42
CA PHE A 83 -11.62 2.37 -22.02
C PHE A 83 -12.79 1.56 -21.46
N ASN A 84 -12.50 0.69 -20.49
CA ASN A 84 -13.51 -0.09 -19.81
C ASN A 84 -14.11 0.70 -18.62
N PRO A 85 -15.38 1.14 -18.70
CA PRO A 85 -16.01 1.93 -17.64
C PRO A 85 -16.34 1.10 -16.39
N GLN A 86 -16.23 -0.23 -16.44
CA GLN A 86 -16.48 -1.12 -15.31
C GLN A 86 -15.29 -1.21 -14.35
N GLN A 87 -14.12 -0.73 -14.78
CA GLN A 87 -12.95 -0.67 -13.90
C GLN A 87 -13.11 0.40 -12.82
N PRO A 88 -12.46 0.27 -11.65
CA PRO A 88 -12.45 1.32 -10.64
C PRO A 88 -11.96 2.67 -11.21
N ARG A 89 -12.53 3.80 -10.77
CA ARG A 89 -12.18 5.16 -11.26
C ARG A 89 -10.67 5.42 -11.34
N GLU A 90 -9.92 5.13 -10.27
CA GLU A 90 -8.45 5.26 -10.24
C GLU A 90 -7.76 4.47 -11.38
N ARG A 91 -8.29 3.29 -11.71
CA ARG A 91 -7.80 2.41 -12.76
C ARG A 91 -8.17 2.94 -14.15
N VAL A 92 -9.39 3.45 -14.32
CA VAL A 92 -9.82 4.10 -15.57
C VAL A 92 -8.93 5.31 -15.85
N ARG A 93 -8.78 6.23 -14.89
CA ARG A 93 -7.94 7.43 -15.03
C ARG A 93 -6.51 7.08 -15.40
N PHE A 94 -5.90 6.15 -14.66
CA PHE A 94 -4.52 5.74 -14.96
C PHE A 94 -4.40 5.05 -16.33
N SER A 95 -5.39 4.24 -16.73
CA SER A 95 -5.35 3.55 -18.03
C SER A 95 -5.51 4.54 -19.18
N ILE A 96 -6.39 5.52 -19.07
CA ILE A 96 -6.49 6.61 -20.07
C ILE A 96 -5.16 7.39 -20.14
N ALA A 97 -4.57 7.76 -18.99
CA ALA A 97 -3.28 8.43 -18.95
C ALA A 97 -2.15 7.58 -19.59
N HIS A 98 -2.19 6.26 -19.39
CA HIS A 98 -1.27 5.31 -20.03
C HIS A 98 -1.44 5.27 -21.55
N GLU A 99 -2.67 5.23 -22.05
CA GLU A 99 -2.92 5.30 -23.49
C GLU A 99 -2.51 6.65 -24.10
N ILE A 100 -2.67 7.75 -23.37
CA ILE A 100 -2.11 9.06 -23.76
C ILE A 100 -0.59 9.00 -23.84
N ALA A 101 0.09 8.30 -22.93
CA ALA A 101 1.54 8.16 -22.96
C ALA A 101 2.05 7.42 -24.21
N HIS A 102 1.27 6.47 -24.75
CA HIS A 102 1.63 5.81 -26.00
C HIS A 102 1.72 6.78 -27.19
N LEU A 103 0.99 7.90 -27.17
CA LEU A 103 1.07 8.93 -28.22
C LEU A 103 2.41 9.68 -28.24
N LEU A 104 3.21 9.59 -27.17
CA LEU A 104 4.55 10.19 -27.14
C LEU A 104 5.54 9.46 -28.06
N PHE A 105 5.26 8.20 -28.41
CA PHE A 105 6.10 7.42 -29.29
C PHE A 105 5.76 7.71 -30.76
N PRO A 106 6.76 7.84 -31.65
CA PRO A 106 6.55 8.26 -33.04
C PRO A 106 5.75 7.24 -33.87
N ASP A 107 5.80 5.97 -33.49
CA ASP A 107 5.21 4.82 -34.19
C ASP A 107 3.85 4.39 -33.59
N TRP A 108 3.19 5.27 -32.83
CA TRP A 108 1.92 4.95 -32.15
C TRP A 108 0.81 4.51 -33.11
N SER A 109 0.85 4.95 -34.38
CA SER A 109 -0.16 4.66 -35.39
C SER A 109 0.08 3.38 -36.18
N GLU A 110 1.26 2.76 -36.06
CA GLU A 110 1.67 1.63 -36.90
C GLU A 110 1.13 0.28 -36.40
N GLN A 111 0.70 0.19 -35.13
CA GLN A 111 0.16 -1.03 -34.52
C GLN A 111 -0.97 -0.71 -33.54
N ILE A 112 -1.97 -1.59 -33.44
CA ILE A 112 -2.98 -1.53 -32.37
C ILE A 112 -2.29 -1.96 -31.07
N ARG A 113 -2.06 -1.01 -30.16
CA ARG A 113 -1.40 -1.27 -28.87
C ARG A 113 -2.47 -1.59 -27.83
N ASN A 114 -2.48 -2.83 -27.39
CA ASN A 114 -3.33 -3.28 -26.28
C ASN A 114 -2.46 -3.45 -25.05
N ARG A 115 -2.97 -3.03 -23.89
CA ARG A 115 -2.40 -3.42 -22.60
C ARG A 115 -2.43 -4.95 -22.46
N GLY A 116 -1.29 -5.61 -22.71
CA GLY A 116 -1.13 -7.07 -22.61
C GLY A 116 -1.29 -7.89 -23.91
N GLY A 117 -1.10 -7.31 -25.10
CA GLY A 117 -1.07 -8.05 -26.39
C GLY A 117 0.17 -8.95 -26.60
N ASP A 118 0.32 -9.56 -27.79
CA ASP A 118 1.41 -10.50 -28.14
C ASP A 118 2.79 -9.91 -27.88
N LYS A 119 3.45 -10.44 -26.83
CA LYS A 119 4.61 -9.80 -26.20
C LYS A 119 5.89 -10.17 -26.91
N THR A 120 6.59 -9.20 -27.47
CA THR A 120 8.03 -9.36 -27.65
C THR A 120 8.72 -9.39 -26.27
N PRO A 121 9.88 -10.05 -26.12
CA PRO A 121 10.56 -10.14 -24.83
C PRO A 121 10.95 -8.79 -24.21
N ASP A 122 10.92 -7.69 -24.98
CA ASP A 122 11.32 -6.35 -24.54
C ASP A 122 10.19 -5.32 -24.44
N ASP A 123 8.93 -5.70 -24.68
CA ASP A 123 7.77 -4.81 -24.55
C ASP A 123 7.60 -4.22 -23.15
N TRP A 124 8.12 -4.90 -22.13
CA TRP A 124 8.15 -4.38 -20.77
C TRP A 124 8.89 -3.04 -20.65
N GLN A 125 9.86 -2.77 -21.54
CA GLN A 125 10.60 -1.50 -21.59
C GLN A 125 9.67 -0.35 -21.98
N LEU A 126 8.82 -0.59 -22.99
CA LEU A 126 7.84 0.38 -23.46
C LEU A 126 6.74 0.61 -22.41
N GLU A 127 6.18 -0.47 -21.88
CA GLU A 127 5.18 -0.43 -20.80
C GLU A 127 5.68 0.34 -19.56
N MET A 128 6.95 0.15 -19.19
CA MET A 128 7.58 0.88 -18.09
C MET A 128 7.62 2.39 -18.36
N LEU A 129 8.02 2.82 -19.56
CA LEU A 129 8.06 4.23 -19.93
C LEU A 129 6.65 4.85 -20.00
N CYS A 130 5.67 4.13 -20.53
CA CYS A 130 4.27 4.58 -20.51
C CYS A 130 3.74 4.77 -19.08
N ASN A 131 4.05 3.84 -18.16
CA ASN A 131 3.68 3.97 -16.75
C ASN A 131 4.34 5.18 -16.08
N LEU A 132 5.59 5.50 -16.43
CA LEU A 132 6.30 6.68 -15.94
C LEU A 132 5.61 7.98 -16.39
N ALA A 133 5.30 8.10 -17.69
CA ALA A 133 4.60 9.26 -18.22
C ALA A 133 3.17 9.39 -17.68
N ALA A 134 2.41 8.28 -17.63
CA ALA A 134 1.08 8.25 -17.05
C ALA A 134 1.05 8.74 -15.61
N SER A 135 2.08 8.42 -14.82
CA SER A 135 2.23 8.88 -13.44
C SER A 135 2.36 10.41 -13.35
N GLU A 136 3.10 11.04 -14.27
CA GLU A 136 3.18 12.51 -14.35
C GLU A 136 1.87 13.13 -14.85
N PHE A 137 1.07 12.44 -15.67
CA PHE A 137 -0.24 12.93 -16.13
C PHE A 137 -1.32 12.86 -15.05
N VAL A 138 -1.27 11.89 -14.13
CA VAL A 138 -2.25 11.82 -13.04
C VAL A 138 -1.83 12.60 -11.81
N LEU A 139 -0.52 12.89 -11.67
CA LEU A 139 0.05 13.64 -10.58
C LEU A 139 1.18 14.58 -11.06
N PRO A 140 0.85 15.69 -11.75
CA PRO A 140 1.82 16.55 -12.41
C PRO A 140 2.72 17.38 -11.49
N ILE A 141 3.69 18.07 -12.09
CA ILE A 141 4.51 19.06 -11.38
C ILE A 141 3.68 20.17 -10.73
N GLY A 142 4.00 20.47 -9.47
CA GLY A 142 3.24 21.41 -8.64
C GLY A 142 2.03 20.81 -7.91
N SER A 143 1.72 19.52 -8.09
CA SER A 143 0.57 18.88 -7.41
C SER A 143 0.77 18.63 -5.92
N LEU A 144 2.02 18.50 -5.49
CA LEU A 144 2.42 18.27 -4.11
C LEU A 144 3.32 19.43 -3.68
N SER A 145 3.15 19.90 -2.45
CA SER A 145 4.12 20.81 -1.84
C SER A 145 5.46 20.08 -1.63
N ALA A 146 6.56 20.83 -1.63
CA ALA A 146 7.86 20.27 -1.28
C ALA A 146 7.76 19.65 0.13
N ALA A 147 7.85 18.33 0.21
CA ALA A 147 7.73 17.64 1.47
C ALA A 147 9.05 17.81 2.25
N THR A 148 8.99 18.59 3.32
CA THR A 148 10.05 18.78 4.31
C THR A 148 10.05 17.68 5.36
N ASP A 149 8.88 17.08 5.62
CA ASP A 149 8.72 15.90 6.45
C ASP A 149 7.96 14.82 5.67
N ILE A 150 8.55 13.62 5.60
CA ILE A 150 7.98 12.48 4.89
C ILE A 150 7.40 11.53 5.95
N PRO A 151 6.07 11.49 6.14
CA PRO A 151 5.46 10.60 7.12
C PRO A 151 5.65 9.13 6.72
N PRO A 152 5.37 8.16 7.61
CA PRO A 152 5.45 6.74 7.27
C PRO A 152 4.52 6.35 6.13
N ILE A 153 4.84 5.22 5.51
CA ILE A 153 4.16 4.76 4.31
C ILE A 153 2.66 4.55 4.52
N GLU A 154 2.21 4.18 5.73
CA GLU A 154 0.78 4.07 6.06
C GLU A 154 0.04 5.40 5.88
N ASP A 155 0.65 6.50 6.30
CA ASP A 155 0.08 7.84 6.21
C ASP A 155 0.16 8.35 4.77
N LEU A 156 1.26 8.06 4.06
CA LEU A 156 1.37 8.31 2.62
C LEU A 156 0.28 7.57 1.83
N MET A 157 -0.04 6.33 2.21
CA MET A 157 -1.10 5.54 1.58
C MET A 157 -2.51 6.09 1.85
N ARG A 158 -2.69 6.85 2.95
CA ARG A 158 -3.91 7.63 3.18
C ARG A 158 -3.92 8.90 2.32
N GLN A 159 -2.85 9.69 2.37
CA GLN A 159 -2.73 10.97 1.64
C GLN A 159 -2.89 10.81 0.13
N ARG A 160 -2.36 9.74 -0.47
CA ARG A 160 -2.50 9.51 -1.93
C ARG A 160 -3.94 9.46 -2.41
N ARG A 161 -4.90 9.18 -1.52
CA ARG A 161 -6.32 9.11 -1.87
C ARG A 161 -6.89 10.48 -2.25
N ASP A 162 -6.36 11.56 -1.68
CA ASP A 162 -6.78 12.93 -1.99
C ASP A 162 -6.42 13.33 -3.43
N TYR A 163 -5.50 12.60 -4.05
CA TYR A 163 -5.06 12.79 -5.43
C TYR A 163 -5.71 11.78 -6.40
N ASP A 164 -6.39 10.76 -5.87
CA ASP A 164 -7.02 9.67 -6.61
C ASP A 164 -6.03 8.96 -7.57
N VAL A 165 -4.82 8.65 -7.08
CA VAL A 165 -3.74 7.99 -7.84
C VAL A 165 -3.27 6.68 -7.21
N SER A 166 -2.52 5.88 -7.98
CA SER A 166 -1.88 4.65 -7.49
C SER A 166 -0.78 4.94 -6.46
N ALA A 167 -0.45 3.95 -5.63
CA ALA A 167 0.67 4.06 -4.68
C ALA A 167 2.00 4.29 -5.40
N GLU A 168 2.21 3.62 -6.54
CA GLU A 168 3.39 3.78 -7.41
C GLU A 168 3.55 5.22 -7.89
N ALA A 169 2.52 5.80 -8.53
CA ALA A 169 2.57 7.18 -9.02
C ALA A 169 2.81 8.21 -7.91
N PHE A 170 2.13 8.03 -6.76
CA PHE A 170 2.28 8.91 -5.61
C PHE A 170 3.69 8.89 -5.03
N LEU A 171 4.25 7.71 -4.79
CA LEU A 171 5.59 7.55 -4.22
C LEU A 171 6.67 8.07 -5.17
N ILE A 172 6.57 7.78 -6.47
CA ILE A 172 7.49 8.34 -7.48
C ILE A 172 7.50 9.86 -7.43
N ARG A 173 6.31 10.48 -7.38
CA ARG A 173 6.20 11.93 -7.30
C ARG A 173 6.81 12.48 -6.00
N LEU A 174 6.54 11.82 -4.88
CA LEU A 174 7.10 12.16 -3.57
C LEU A 174 8.63 12.18 -3.62
N ALA A 175 9.27 11.18 -4.23
CA ALA A 175 10.72 11.13 -4.40
C ALA A 175 11.23 12.37 -5.14
N LYS A 176 10.62 12.71 -6.28
CA LYS A 176 11.08 13.80 -7.16
C LYS A 176 11.01 15.20 -6.52
N ILE A 177 10.14 15.41 -5.53
CA ILE A 177 9.95 16.70 -4.87
C ILE A 177 10.51 16.75 -3.45
N SER A 178 10.88 15.60 -2.88
CA SER A 178 11.35 15.51 -1.50
C SER A 178 12.64 16.27 -1.33
N SER A 179 12.70 17.06 -0.26
CA SER A 179 13.96 17.68 0.20
C SER A 179 14.79 16.71 1.06
N GLN A 180 14.14 15.71 1.67
CA GLN A 180 14.80 14.64 2.41
C GLN A 180 15.42 13.61 1.47
N PRO A 181 16.59 13.04 1.82
CA PRO A 181 17.27 12.04 1.01
C PRO A 181 16.53 10.71 1.10
N ILE A 182 15.51 10.56 0.25
CA ILE A 182 14.71 9.34 0.09
C ILE A 182 14.90 8.74 -1.30
N GLY A 183 14.63 7.45 -1.44
CA GLY A 183 14.55 6.77 -2.72
C GLY A 183 13.37 5.82 -2.80
N ILE A 184 12.82 5.64 -3.99
CA ILE A 184 11.70 4.73 -4.25
C ILE A 184 12.16 3.67 -5.23
N PHE A 185 12.05 2.40 -4.86
CA PHE A 185 12.17 1.30 -5.82
C PHE A 185 10.81 0.67 -6.09
N VAL A 186 10.64 0.12 -7.29
CA VAL A 186 9.55 -0.80 -7.61
C VAL A 186 10.17 -2.14 -7.98
N SER A 187 9.59 -3.21 -7.45
CA SER A 187 10.09 -4.58 -7.64
C SER A 187 8.97 -5.53 -8.03
N SER A 188 9.33 -6.52 -8.84
CA SER A 188 8.41 -7.52 -9.36
C SER A 188 8.82 -8.93 -8.95
N PRO A 189 7.85 -9.82 -8.65
CA PRO A 189 8.13 -11.19 -8.26
C PRO A 189 8.44 -12.05 -9.49
N THR A 190 9.33 -13.02 -9.28
CA THR A 190 9.54 -14.19 -10.12
C THR A 190 9.38 -15.42 -9.24
N VAL A 191 8.79 -16.49 -9.78
CA VAL A 191 8.57 -17.74 -9.04
C VAL A 191 9.44 -18.79 -9.69
N SER A 192 10.37 -19.37 -8.92
CA SER A 192 11.19 -20.47 -9.38
C SER A 192 10.37 -21.78 -9.43
N GLU A 193 10.89 -22.81 -10.10
CA GLU A 193 10.19 -24.07 -10.32
C GLU A 193 9.76 -24.78 -9.01
N ASN A 194 10.49 -24.55 -7.92
CA ASN A 194 10.18 -25.07 -6.59
C ASN A 194 9.10 -24.26 -5.84
N GLY A 195 8.55 -23.22 -6.46
CA GLY A 195 7.54 -22.33 -5.86
C GLY A 195 8.11 -21.20 -5.00
N THR A 196 9.43 -21.06 -4.88
CA THR A 196 10.05 -19.97 -4.14
C THR A 196 9.89 -18.66 -4.92
N ARG A 197 9.50 -17.60 -4.21
CA ARG A 197 9.28 -16.27 -4.78
C ARG A 197 10.50 -15.40 -4.54
N HIS A 198 11.07 -14.87 -5.61
CA HIS A 198 12.19 -13.94 -5.60
C HIS A 198 11.76 -12.60 -6.18
N TYR A 199 12.23 -11.49 -5.61
CA TYR A 199 11.96 -10.15 -6.14
C TYR A 199 13.18 -9.58 -6.85
N ARG A 200 12.93 -8.83 -7.93
CA ARG A 200 13.94 -8.03 -8.61
C ARG A 200 13.46 -6.60 -8.72
N ILE A 201 14.36 -5.64 -8.53
CA ILE A 201 14.06 -4.21 -8.69
C ILE A 201 13.92 -3.92 -10.18
N ASP A 202 12.76 -3.44 -10.59
CA ASP A 202 12.48 -3.02 -11.96
C ASP A 202 13.16 -1.67 -12.22
N TYR A 203 12.95 -0.71 -11.32
CA TYR A 203 13.57 0.62 -11.36
C TYR A 203 13.66 1.27 -9.98
N PHE A 204 14.52 2.28 -9.87
CA PHE A 204 14.74 3.09 -8.67
C PHE A 204 14.79 4.58 -9.01
N ILE A 205 14.13 5.41 -8.21
CA ILE A 205 14.06 6.86 -8.34
C ILE A 205 14.47 7.50 -7.01
N GLY A 206 15.59 8.22 -7.01
CA GLY A 206 16.07 8.98 -5.87
C GLY A 206 15.51 10.40 -5.85
N SER A 207 15.35 10.95 -4.65
CA SER A 207 15.19 12.40 -4.46
C SER A 207 16.44 13.17 -4.89
N PRO A 208 16.34 14.49 -5.15
CA PRO A 208 17.50 15.31 -5.53
C PRO A 208 18.65 15.26 -4.50
N THR A 209 18.34 14.99 -3.23
CA THR A 209 19.32 14.89 -2.13
C THR A 209 19.74 13.46 -1.81
N ALA A 210 19.16 12.44 -2.46
CA ALA A 210 19.53 11.05 -2.24
C ALA A 210 20.92 10.70 -2.81
N PRO A 211 21.61 9.71 -2.20
CA PRO A 211 22.82 9.14 -2.79
C PRO A 211 22.56 8.63 -4.21
N LYS A 212 23.50 8.89 -5.12
CA LYS A 212 23.45 8.36 -6.49
C LYS A 212 23.82 6.87 -6.49
N ILE A 213 22.82 6.02 -6.27
CA ILE A 213 22.95 4.56 -6.29
C ILE A 213 22.17 3.97 -7.48
N ARG A 214 22.60 2.80 -7.94
CA ARG A 214 21.91 2.04 -9.00
C ARG A 214 21.43 0.72 -8.44
N LEU A 215 20.12 0.57 -8.32
CA LEU A 215 19.47 -0.63 -7.82
C LEU A 215 18.68 -1.39 -8.89
N SER A 216 18.40 -0.78 -10.04
CA SER A 216 17.65 -1.44 -11.12
C SER A 216 18.32 -2.75 -11.56
N GLY A 217 17.52 -3.81 -11.67
CA GLY A 217 17.98 -5.17 -11.98
C GLY A 217 18.52 -5.97 -10.79
N MET A 218 18.71 -5.35 -9.62
CA MET A 218 19.20 -6.03 -8.42
C MET A 218 18.16 -7.02 -7.89
N ALA A 219 18.62 -8.23 -7.56
CA ALA A 219 17.82 -9.21 -6.82
C ALA A 219 17.71 -8.80 -5.36
N ILE A 220 16.50 -8.86 -4.81
CA ILE A 220 16.25 -8.54 -3.41
C ILE A 220 16.47 -9.81 -2.57
N PRO A 221 17.18 -9.72 -1.42
CA PRO A 221 17.39 -10.87 -0.55
C PRO A 221 16.07 -11.48 -0.06
N ASP A 222 16.01 -12.81 0.03
CA ASP A 222 14.78 -13.55 0.38
C ASP A 222 14.25 -13.23 1.80
N GLU A 223 15.13 -12.77 2.69
CA GLU A 223 14.80 -12.34 4.06
C GLU A 223 14.31 -10.88 4.15
N SER A 224 14.31 -10.14 3.03
CA SER A 224 13.88 -8.74 3.02
C SER A 224 12.39 -8.60 3.31
N ILE A 225 12.04 -7.49 3.98
CA ILE A 225 10.68 -7.06 4.27
C ILE A 225 9.77 -7.01 3.04
N VAL A 226 10.34 -6.82 1.86
CA VAL A 226 9.65 -6.87 0.56
C VAL A 226 8.85 -8.16 0.40
N HIS A 227 9.39 -9.29 0.88
CA HIS A 227 8.72 -10.59 0.79
C HIS A 227 7.50 -10.69 1.73
N ARG A 228 7.34 -9.78 2.70
CA ARG A 228 6.17 -9.78 3.60
C ARG A 228 4.94 -9.10 2.99
N CYS A 229 5.11 -8.24 1.99
CA CYS A 229 4.01 -7.64 1.24
C CYS A 229 3.32 -8.68 0.33
N THR A 230 2.32 -9.40 0.85
CA THR A 230 1.62 -10.49 0.14
C THR A 230 0.30 -10.06 -0.51
N ALA A 231 -0.20 -8.86 -0.22
CA ALA A 231 -1.46 -8.37 -0.74
C ALA A 231 -1.35 -6.90 -1.19
N ILE A 232 -2.24 -6.49 -2.09
CA ILE A 232 -2.33 -5.11 -2.57
C ILE A 232 -2.69 -4.19 -1.39
N GLY A 233 -1.90 -3.13 -1.19
CA GLY A 233 -2.05 -2.18 -0.10
C GLY A 233 -1.52 -2.66 1.25
N HIS A 234 -0.93 -3.86 1.33
CA HIS A 234 -0.23 -4.31 2.53
C HIS A 234 1.00 -3.42 2.74
N THR A 235 1.13 -2.73 3.87
CA THR A 235 2.35 -1.98 4.23
C THR A 235 3.20 -2.74 5.23
N ASP A 236 4.51 -2.60 5.14
CA ASP A 236 5.43 -3.15 6.15
C ASP A 236 6.74 -2.35 6.20
N ARG A 237 7.54 -2.47 7.26
CA ARG A 237 8.83 -1.76 7.38
C ARG A 237 9.89 -2.52 8.16
N SER A 238 11.15 -2.25 7.85
CA SER A 238 12.30 -2.86 8.50
C SER A 238 13.52 -1.98 8.33
N VAL A 239 14.55 -2.21 9.15
CA VAL A 239 15.90 -1.67 8.93
C VAL A 239 16.75 -2.78 8.33
N GLU A 240 17.23 -2.55 7.12
CA GLU A 240 17.95 -3.55 6.34
C GLU A 240 19.26 -2.96 5.80
N SER A 241 20.22 -3.82 5.49
CA SER A 241 21.56 -3.36 5.07
C SER A 241 21.84 -3.52 3.58
N TRP A 242 21.03 -4.27 2.83
CA TRP A 242 21.34 -4.62 1.43
C TRP A 242 21.31 -3.45 0.44
N VAL A 243 20.72 -2.30 0.80
CA VAL A 243 20.71 -1.11 -0.09
C VAL A 243 22.03 -0.33 -0.03
N MET A 244 22.63 -0.20 1.15
CA MET A 244 23.77 0.71 1.41
C MET A 244 24.92 0.06 2.19
N ASP A 245 24.89 -1.25 2.40
CA ASP A 245 25.79 -2.01 3.29
C ASP A 245 25.86 -1.43 4.73
N LYS A 246 24.80 -0.75 5.15
CA LYS A 246 24.61 -0.17 6.49
C LYS A 246 23.12 -0.17 6.86
N PRO A 247 22.76 -0.14 8.15
CA PRO A 247 21.37 -0.03 8.58
C PRO A 247 20.65 1.12 7.87
N THR A 248 19.64 0.78 7.07
CA THR A 248 18.85 1.71 6.25
C THR A 248 17.39 1.36 6.41
N GLN A 249 16.55 2.36 6.74
CA GLN A 249 15.12 2.11 6.88
C GLN A 249 14.46 1.92 5.51
N ILE A 250 13.69 0.83 5.39
CA ILE A 250 12.92 0.46 4.20
C ILE A 250 11.46 0.28 4.62
N GLU A 251 10.55 1.00 3.97
CA GLU A 251 9.11 0.87 4.12
C GLU A 251 8.50 0.39 2.81
N CYS A 252 7.66 -0.64 2.82
CA CYS A 252 7.14 -1.29 1.63
C CYS A 252 5.63 -1.20 1.56
N VAL A 253 5.09 -1.18 0.33
CA VAL A 253 3.66 -1.36 0.07
C VAL A 253 3.43 -2.31 -1.11
N GLY A 254 2.50 -3.25 -0.94
CA GLY A 254 2.07 -4.14 -2.01
C GLY A 254 1.31 -3.39 -3.10
N LEU A 255 1.73 -3.57 -4.35
CA LEU A 255 1.14 -2.99 -5.55
C LEU A 255 0.35 -4.04 -6.35
N THR A 256 -0.41 -3.57 -7.33
CA THR A 256 -1.07 -4.44 -8.31
C THR A 256 -0.04 -5.29 -9.06
N ALA A 257 -0.31 -6.60 -9.15
CA ALA A 257 0.50 -7.54 -9.90
C ALA A 257 0.47 -7.26 -11.42
N TYR A 258 1.50 -7.72 -12.14
CA TYR A 258 1.42 -7.78 -13.60
C TYR A 258 0.41 -8.84 -14.06
N PRO A 259 -0.20 -8.69 -15.24
CA PRO A 259 -1.08 -9.72 -15.82
C PRO A 259 -0.38 -11.09 -15.85
N GLY A 260 -1.02 -12.11 -15.26
CA GLY A 260 -0.50 -13.47 -15.16
C GLY A 260 0.29 -13.79 -13.88
N SER A 261 0.64 -12.80 -13.06
CA SER A 261 1.27 -13.04 -11.74
C SER A 261 0.22 -13.15 -10.64
N VAL A 262 0.36 -14.16 -9.78
CA VAL A 262 -0.46 -14.32 -8.55
C VAL A 262 0.03 -13.42 -7.42
N TYR A 263 1.32 -13.06 -7.43
CA TYR A 263 1.94 -12.27 -6.37
C TYR A 263 2.00 -10.78 -6.72
N PRO A 264 1.83 -9.89 -5.71
CA PRO A 264 1.90 -8.45 -5.93
C PRO A 264 3.33 -8.01 -6.26
N ARG A 265 3.43 -6.95 -7.05
CA ARG A 265 4.63 -6.10 -7.10
C ARG A 265 4.76 -5.35 -5.78
N VAL A 266 5.94 -4.82 -5.47
CA VAL A 266 6.17 -4.08 -4.22
C VAL A 266 6.92 -2.78 -4.52
N ALA A 267 6.38 -1.67 -4.03
CA ALA A 267 7.11 -0.41 -3.95
C ALA A 267 7.78 -0.31 -2.59
N GLY A 268 9.04 0.08 -2.56
CA GLY A 268 9.79 0.36 -1.33
C GLY A 268 10.26 1.81 -1.28
N LEU A 269 10.01 2.47 -0.15
CA LEU A 269 10.55 3.75 0.26
C LEU A 269 11.79 3.50 1.13
N VAL A 270 12.94 3.96 0.64
CA VAL A 270 14.23 3.92 1.32
C VAL A 270 14.51 5.30 1.91
N ARG A 271 14.84 5.37 3.20
CA ARG A 271 15.26 6.61 3.87
C ARG A 271 16.76 6.56 4.14
N PHE A 272 17.52 7.47 3.54
CA PHE A 272 18.99 7.46 3.63
C PHE A 272 19.56 8.22 4.82
N ASP A 273 18.75 9.10 5.42
CA ASP A 273 19.07 9.88 6.62
C ASP A 273 18.72 9.16 7.93
N GLN A 274 17.88 8.13 7.89
CA GLN A 274 17.43 7.40 9.08
C GLN A 274 17.98 5.97 9.10
N GLY A 275 18.98 5.74 9.96
CA GLY A 275 19.59 4.43 10.23
C GLY A 275 18.97 3.68 11.42
N GLN A 276 17.96 4.26 12.06
CA GLN A 276 17.20 3.62 13.13
C GLN A 276 15.73 3.56 12.70
N GLU A 277 15.05 2.46 12.98
CA GLU A 277 13.59 2.54 13.10
C GLU A 277 13.37 3.63 14.15
N ASN A 278 12.74 4.73 13.77
CA ASN A 278 12.05 5.51 14.79
C ASN A 278 11.14 4.49 15.46
N HIS A 279 11.50 4.09 16.69
CA HIS A 279 10.66 3.28 17.56
C HIS A 279 9.42 4.13 17.79
N ARG A 280 8.49 4.09 16.84
CA ARG A 280 7.13 4.50 17.11
C ARG A 280 6.68 3.49 18.16
N PRO A 281 6.26 3.95 19.34
CA PRO A 281 5.76 3.12 20.42
C PRO A 281 4.90 1.96 19.92
N ILE A 282 4.06 2.27 18.93
CA ILE A 282 3.12 1.37 18.32
C ILE A 282 3.42 1.28 16.82
N ARG A 283 3.55 0.06 16.31
CA ARG A 283 3.69 -0.22 14.88
C ARG A 283 2.31 -0.24 14.23
N LEU A 284 2.00 0.78 13.43
CA LEU A 284 0.81 0.77 12.58
C LEU A 284 1.12 0.02 11.28
N LEU A 285 0.18 -0.83 10.83
CA LEU A 285 0.32 -1.66 9.63
C LEU A 285 -1.00 -1.70 8.87
N HIS A 286 -0.98 -1.50 7.54
CA HIS A 286 -2.12 -1.88 6.71
C HIS A 286 -2.06 -3.37 6.40
N GLY A 287 -2.93 -4.17 7.02
CA GLY A 287 -2.86 -5.64 6.88
C GLY A 287 -3.97 -6.41 7.59
N ASN A 288 -3.84 -7.74 7.60
CA ASN A 288 -4.80 -8.64 8.24
C ASN A 288 -4.31 -9.04 9.64
N VAL A 289 -4.99 -8.55 10.69
CA VAL A 289 -4.67 -8.89 12.09
C VAL A 289 -4.72 -10.39 12.40
N LEU A 290 -5.45 -11.17 11.59
CA LEU A 290 -5.56 -12.64 11.74
C LEU A 290 -4.31 -13.40 11.26
N GLU A 291 -3.39 -12.71 10.62
CA GLU A 291 -2.14 -13.26 10.11
C GLU A 291 -0.95 -12.47 10.66
N PRO A 292 -0.77 -12.42 11.99
CA PRO A 292 0.33 -11.69 12.59
C PRO A 292 1.66 -12.33 12.16
N ARG A 293 2.49 -11.54 11.48
CA ARG A 293 3.78 -11.97 10.94
C ARG A 293 4.86 -11.59 11.94
N ASN A 294 5.58 -12.59 12.46
CA ASN A 294 6.87 -12.58 13.17
C ASN A 294 7.02 -13.96 13.85
N GLY A 295 8.25 -14.36 14.19
CA GLY A 295 8.47 -15.58 14.98
C GLY A 295 7.98 -15.43 16.43
N GLY A 296 7.84 -16.55 17.15
CA GLY A 296 7.49 -16.54 18.58
C GLY A 296 5.99 -16.53 18.88
N LYS A 297 5.66 -16.45 20.17
CA LYS A 297 4.27 -16.43 20.68
C LYS A 297 3.62 -15.08 20.38
N LYS A 298 2.31 -15.11 20.11
CA LYS A 298 1.55 -13.93 19.67
C LYS A 298 0.22 -13.86 20.41
N ILE A 299 -0.19 -12.64 20.75
CA ILE A 299 -1.52 -12.36 21.29
C ILE A 299 -2.29 -11.48 20.30
N ILE A 300 -3.40 -11.99 19.77
CA ILE A 300 -4.35 -11.17 19.00
C ILE A 300 -5.41 -10.63 19.96
N CYS A 301 -5.47 -9.32 20.11
CA CYS A 301 -6.48 -8.65 20.91
C CYS A 301 -7.73 -8.35 20.07
N GLN A 302 -8.89 -8.56 20.67
CA GLN A 302 -10.17 -8.12 20.15
C GLN A 302 -11.00 -7.46 21.25
N LEU A 303 -11.73 -6.40 20.89
CA LEU A 303 -12.71 -5.80 21.80
C LEU A 303 -14.05 -6.54 21.66
N VAL A 304 -14.59 -7.00 22.78
CA VAL A 304 -15.92 -7.61 22.88
C VAL A 304 -16.79 -6.85 23.89
N ASN A 305 -18.10 -7.04 23.79
CA ASN A 305 -19.05 -6.44 24.74
C ASN A 305 -19.41 -7.39 25.88
N ASP A 306 -19.85 -6.83 27.00
CA ASP A 306 -20.26 -7.55 28.22
C ASP A 306 -21.38 -8.59 27.99
N LYS A 307 -22.22 -8.41 26.96
CA LYS A 307 -23.29 -9.35 26.59
C LYS A 307 -22.85 -10.47 25.64
N ALA A 308 -21.63 -10.39 25.08
CA ALA A 308 -21.18 -11.29 24.04
C ALA A 308 -20.87 -12.69 24.61
N ILE A 309 -21.74 -13.65 24.32
CA ILE A 309 -21.48 -15.08 24.55
C ILE A 309 -20.69 -15.68 23.37
N LYS A 310 -20.98 -15.23 22.15
CA LYS A 310 -20.27 -15.60 20.92
C LYS A 310 -19.72 -14.36 20.22
N TRP A 311 -18.76 -14.55 19.33
CA TRP A 311 -18.10 -13.49 18.59
C TRP A 311 -18.87 -13.14 17.31
N GLY A 312 -19.91 -12.30 17.45
CA GLY A 312 -20.84 -11.99 16.36
C GLY A 312 -20.51 -10.77 15.49
N GLY A 313 -19.59 -9.89 15.92
CA GLY A 313 -19.40 -8.56 15.33
C GLY A 313 -17.98 -8.30 14.80
N GLY A 314 -17.88 -7.49 13.73
CA GLY A 314 -16.61 -6.90 13.28
C GLY A 314 -15.47 -7.90 13.06
N VAL A 315 -14.30 -7.59 13.64
CA VAL A 315 -13.10 -8.46 13.61
C VAL A 315 -13.35 -9.77 14.37
N ALA A 316 -14.10 -9.73 15.47
CA ALA A 316 -14.39 -10.91 16.28
C ALA A 316 -15.09 -12.02 15.49
N ARG A 317 -16.03 -11.66 14.61
CA ARG A 317 -16.68 -12.63 13.71
C ARG A 317 -15.69 -13.29 12.74
N LYS A 318 -14.67 -12.54 12.28
CA LYS A 318 -13.64 -13.11 11.40
C LYS A 318 -12.69 -14.03 12.18
N ILE A 319 -12.36 -13.68 13.44
CA ILE A 319 -11.61 -14.54 14.36
C ILE A 319 -12.40 -15.85 14.59
N ALA A 320 -13.68 -15.78 14.91
CA ALA A 320 -14.54 -16.95 15.12
C ALA A 320 -14.54 -17.92 13.94
N LYS A 321 -14.67 -17.38 12.72
CA LYS A 321 -14.64 -18.18 11.50
C LYS A 321 -13.29 -18.87 11.29
N ARG A 322 -12.19 -18.22 11.70
CA ARG A 322 -10.83 -18.74 11.50
C ARG A 322 -10.40 -19.70 12.62
N PHE A 323 -10.81 -19.44 13.85
CA PHE A 323 -10.43 -20.14 15.07
C PHE A 323 -11.68 -20.51 15.89
N PRO A 324 -12.49 -21.48 15.41
CA PRO A 324 -13.75 -21.85 16.06
C PRO A 324 -13.54 -22.42 17.48
N ASP A 325 -12.46 -23.18 17.70
CA ASP A 325 -12.17 -23.77 19.01
C ASP A 325 -11.86 -22.69 20.07
N ALA A 326 -11.17 -21.61 19.66
CA ALA A 326 -10.92 -20.46 20.53
C ALA A 326 -12.22 -19.74 20.92
N GLU A 327 -13.21 -19.67 20.02
CA GLU A 327 -14.55 -19.12 20.32
C GLU A 327 -15.31 -20.00 21.32
N ASN A 328 -15.22 -21.32 21.16
CA ASN A 328 -15.84 -22.27 22.10
C ASN A 328 -15.24 -22.11 23.50
N ALA A 329 -13.91 -22.08 23.62
CA ALA A 329 -13.22 -21.86 24.89
C ALA A 329 -13.58 -20.50 25.53
N TYR A 330 -13.74 -19.45 24.72
CA TYR A 330 -14.23 -18.15 25.20
C TYR A 330 -15.65 -18.27 25.75
N SER A 331 -16.55 -18.94 25.01
CA SER A 331 -17.95 -19.10 25.35
C SER A 331 -18.13 -19.84 26.68
N GLU A 332 -17.38 -20.92 26.89
CA GLU A 332 -17.40 -21.69 28.14
C GLU A 332 -16.97 -20.84 29.34
N LYS A 333 -15.88 -20.07 29.20
CA LYS A 333 -15.36 -19.21 30.27
C LYS A 333 -16.30 -18.03 30.57
N VAL A 334 -16.80 -17.35 29.55
CA VAL A 334 -17.65 -16.15 29.75
C VAL A 334 -19.00 -16.49 30.36
N MET A 335 -19.54 -17.68 30.10
CA MET A 335 -20.79 -18.16 30.71
C MET A 335 -20.68 -18.37 32.22
N GLN A 336 -19.47 -18.62 32.75
CA GLN A 336 -19.23 -18.79 34.18
C GLN A 336 -19.15 -17.44 34.92
N ILE A 337 -19.07 -16.32 34.20
CA ILE A 337 -18.94 -14.98 34.77
C ILE A 337 -20.30 -14.26 34.68
N PRO A 338 -20.87 -13.80 35.81
CA PRO A 338 -22.08 -12.97 35.79
C PRO A 338 -21.90 -11.73 34.93
N GLN A 339 -22.90 -11.35 34.13
CA GLN A 339 -22.76 -10.26 33.15
C GLN A 339 -22.26 -8.94 33.76
N GLY A 340 -22.76 -8.59 34.95
CA GLY A 340 -22.38 -7.36 35.67
C GLY A 340 -20.93 -7.32 36.15
N GLU A 341 -20.22 -8.44 36.12
CA GLU A 341 -18.81 -8.56 36.53
C GLU A 341 -17.85 -8.75 35.35
N ARG A 342 -18.35 -8.73 34.10
CA ARG A 342 -17.55 -9.04 32.91
C ARG A 342 -16.69 -7.89 32.44
N LEU A 343 -17.17 -6.64 32.57
CA LEU A 343 -16.42 -5.46 32.14
C LEU A 343 -15.05 -5.42 32.85
N GLY A 344 -14.02 -5.04 32.11
CA GLY A 344 -12.66 -4.94 32.62
C GLY A 344 -11.90 -6.27 32.65
N ARG A 345 -12.53 -7.39 32.28
CA ARG A 345 -11.86 -8.70 32.23
C ARG A 345 -11.35 -9.03 30.83
N VAL A 346 -10.26 -9.79 30.79
CA VAL A 346 -9.75 -10.42 29.56
C VAL A 346 -9.97 -11.93 29.62
N ILE A 347 -10.53 -12.50 28.55
CA ILE A 347 -10.62 -13.94 28.37
C ILE A 347 -9.61 -14.34 27.30
N PHE A 348 -8.57 -15.07 27.73
CA PHE A 348 -7.57 -15.66 26.84
C PHE A 348 -8.03 -17.04 26.35
N SER A 349 -8.02 -17.23 25.04
CA SER A 349 -8.33 -18.49 24.37
C SER A 349 -7.18 -18.88 23.45
N GLU A 350 -6.68 -20.11 23.56
CA GLU A 350 -5.65 -20.63 22.66
C GLU A 350 -6.24 -20.87 21.27
N ALA A 351 -5.53 -20.42 20.23
CA ALA A 351 -5.90 -20.61 18.83
C ALA A 351 -4.93 -21.55 18.08
N SER A 352 -3.66 -21.56 18.47
CA SER A 352 -2.62 -22.52 18.11
C SER A 352 -1.51 -22.50 19.16
N ASP A 353 -0.51 -23.38 19.04
CA ASP A 353 0.64 -23.48 19.97
C ASP A 353 1.38 -22.15 20.19
N ASP A 354 1.38 -21.26 19.19
CA ASP A 354 2.06 -19.97 19.19
C ASP A 354 1.08 -18.77 19.16
N LEU A 355 -0.23 -18.98 19.24
CA LEU A 355 -1.24 -17.93 19.07
C LEU A 355 -2.34 -17.99 20.12
N ILE A 356 -2.52 -16.87 20.82
CA ILE A 356 -3.59 -16.66 21.81
C ILE A 356 -4.50 -15.53 21.33
N ILE A 357 -5.81 -15.72 21.48
CA ILE A 357 -6.81 -14.67 21.31
C ILE A 357 -7.13 -14.08 22.68
N ALA A 358 -6.85 -12.79 22.87
CA ALA A 358 -7.27 -12.02 24.04
C ALA A 358 -8.59 -11.30 23.73
N SER A 359 -9.66 -11.70 24.43
CA SER A 359 -10.97 -11.05 24.31
C SER A 359 -11.13 -10.04 25.44
N LEU A 360 -10.94 -8.75 25.13
CA LEU A 360 -11.01 -7.63 26.07
C LEU A 360 -12.47 -7.19 26.20
N ILE A 361 -13.06 -7.35 27.39
CA ILE A 361 -14.44 -6.98 27.65
C ILE A 361 -14.51 -5.51 28.09
N GLY A 362 -14.38 -4.59 27.11
CA GLY A 362 -14.34 -3.14 27.34
C GLY A 362 -15.49 -2.35 26.71
N GLN A 363 -16.56 -3.03 26.28
CA GLN A 363 -17.72 -2.40 25.65
C GLN A 363 -19.02 -2.76 26.39
N GLU A 364 -19.85 -1.76 26.69
CA GLU A 364 -21.17 -1.94 27.31
C GLU A 364 -22.28 -2.11 26.26
N GLY A 365 -22.82 -3.33 26.20
CA GLY A 365 -23.87 -3.73 25.27
C GLY A 365 -23.45 -3.64 23.81
N PHE A 366 -24.43 -3.66 22.91
CA PHE A 366 -24.24 -3.55 21.46
C PHE A 366 -25.44 -2.87 20.81
N GLY A 367 -25.29 -2.48 19.54
CA GLY A 367 -26.35 -1.82 18.76
C GLY A 367 -26.34 -0.29 18.86
N PRO A 368 -27.30 0.38 18.18
CA PRO A 368 -27.37 1.85 18.13
C PRO A 368 -27.36 2.49 19.51
N SER A 369 -26.70 3.64 19.62
CA SER A 369 -26.57 4.43 20.85
C SER A 369 -26.30 5.88 20.50
N LEU A 370 -26.78 6.81 21.33
CA LEU A 370 -26.44 8.23 21.24
C LEU A 370 -25.03 8.52 21.80
N PHE A 371 -24.53 7.66 22.68
CA PHE A 371 -23.22 7.81 23.33
C PHE A 371 -22.31 6.61 23.04
N PRO A 372 -20.98 6.80 23.05
CA PRO A 372 -20.03 5.69 22.93
C PRO A 372 -20.29 4.58 23.95
N ARG A 373 -20.25 3.34 23.47
CA ARG A 373 -20.38 2.13 24.29
C ARG A 373 -19.03 1.64 24.82
N ILE A 374 -17.93 2.19 24.33
CA ILE A 374 -16.60 1.93 24.92
C ILE A 374 -16.57 2.37 26.39
N ARG A 375 -15.87 1.61 27.23
CA ARG A 375 -15.62 1.95 28.62
C ARG A 375 -14.11 2.05 28.79
N TYR A 376 -13.56 3.27 28.73
CA TYR A 376 -12.11 3.48 28.69
C TYR A 376 -11.38 2.94 29.93
N ALA A 377 -11.93 3.17 31.13
CA ALA A 377 -11.35 2.61 32.36
C ALA A 377 -11.28 1.08 32.30
N GLU A 378 -12.36 0.43 31.84
CA GLU A 378 -12.41 -1.03 31.71
C GLU A 378 -11.47 -1.54 30.61
N LEU A 379 -11.35 -0.79 29.52
CA LEU A 379 -10.38 -1.08 28.47
C LEU A 379 -8.95 -0.97 29.01
N GLN A 380 -8.63 0.04 29.82
CA GLN A 380 -7.31 0.18 30.44
C GLN A 380 -6.97 -1.04 31.29
N THR A 381 -7.88 -1.45 32.18
CA THR A 381 -7.72 -2.67 33.00
C THR A 381 -7.51 -3.92 32.13
N CYS A 382 -8.18 -4.01 30.98
CA CYS A 382 -7.97 -5.09 30.04
C CYS A 382 -6.58 -5.03 29.38
N LEU A 383 -6.11 -3.84 28.99
CA LEU A 383 -4.80 -3.65 28.38
C LEU A 383 -3.67 -4.02 29.36
N GLU A 384 -3.82 -3.70 30.64
CA GLU A 384 -2.88 -4.07 31.71
C GLU A 384 -2.76 -5.59 31.84
N GLN A 385 -3.90 -6.31 31.89
CA GLN A 385 -3.92 -7.78 31.90
C GLN A 385 -3.26 -8.40 30.66
N VAL A 386 -3.46 -7.79 29.47
CA VAL A 386 -2.79 -8.25 28.25
C VAL A 386 -1.29 -7.99 28.32
N ALA A 387 -0.86 -6.84 28.85
CA ALA A 387 0.55 -6.51 29.00
C ALA A 387 1.26 -7.49 29.95
N ASP A 388 0.63 -7.82 31.09
CA ASP A 388 1.14 -8.83 32.03
C ASP A 388 1.27 -10.20 31.36
N GLN A 389 0.22 -10.64 30.66
CA GLN A 389 0.23 -11.91 29.95
C GLN A 389 1.32 -11.94 28.88
N ALA A 390 1.43 -10.90 28.05
CA ALA A 390 2.42 -10.79 26.99
C ALA A 390 3.85 -10.83 27.54
N SER A 391 4.11 -10.10 28.63
CA SER A 391 5.40 -10.09 29.32
C SER A 391 5.76 -11.47 29.85
N SER A 392 4.81 -12.15 30.49
CA SER A 392 5.04 -13.46 31.11
C SER A 392 5.42 -14.56 30.12
N ILE A 393 4.87 -14.53 28.89
CA ILE A 393 5.11 -15.55 27.87
C ILE A 393 6.06 -15.09 26.76
N GLY A 394 6.55 -13.85 26.83
CA GLY A 394 7.37 -13.23 25.78
C GLY A 394 6.66 -13.12 24.44
N ALA A 395 5.36 -12.77 24.45
CA ALA A 395 4.57 -12.65 23.22
C ALA A 395 4.52 -11.24 22.66
N SER A 396 4.45 -11.13 21.33
CA SER A 396 4.11 -9.88 20.65
C SER A 396 2.60 -9.64 20.66
N ILE A 397 2.19 -8.37 20.73
CA ILE A 397 0.79 -7.97 20.79
C ILE A 397 0.33 -7.47 19.41
N HIS A 398 -0.78 -8.01 18.93
CA HIS A 398 -1.37 -7.69 17.65
C HIS A 398 -2.84 -7.31 17.84
N MET A 399 -3.28 -6.19 17.29
CA MET A 399 -4.67 -5.76 17.47
C MET A 399 -5.18 -4.94 16.29
N PRO A 400 -6.48 -4.93 15.97
CA PRO A 400 -7.01 -3.91 15.09
C PRO A 400 -7.02 -2.55 15.80
N LYS A 401 -7.50 -1.48 15.15
CA LYS A 401 -7.92 -0.25 15.84
C LYS A 401 -9.12 -0.50 16.78
N ILE A 402 -8.89 -1.21 17.88
CA ILE A 402 -9.92 -1.62 18.85
C ILE A 402 -10.69 -0.40 19.37
N GLY A 403 -11.98 -0.58 19.68
CA GLY A 403 -12.81 0.49 20.24
C GLY A 403 -13.35 1.52 19.24
N THR A 404 -12.70 1.73 18.10
CA THR A 404 -13.08 2.78 17.13
C THR A 404 -14.28 2.44 16.24
N GLY A 405 -14.68 1.17 16.20
CA GLY A 405 -15.83 0.69 15.42
C GLY A 405 -17.17 0.91 16.12
N SER A 406 -17.93 -0.17 16.30
CA SER A 406 -19.26 -0.13 16.93
C SER A 406 -19.29 0.36 18.38
N ALA A 407 -18.14 0.41 19.05
CA ALA A 407 -18.04 0.94 20.41
C ALA A 407 -18.00 2.49 20.44
N GLY A 408 -17.66 3.14 19.33
CA GLY A 408 -17.66 4.60 19.18
C GLY A 408 -16.53 5.32 19.95
N GLY A 409 -15.42 4.64 20.24
CA GLY A 409 -14.25 5.24 20.90
C GLY A 409 -13.41 6.10 19.96
N ASP A 410 -12.67 7.03 20.55
CA ASP A 410 -11.68 7.87 19.90
C ASP A 410 -10.33 7.14 19.84
N TRP A 411 -9.74 7.07 18.65
CA TRP A 411 -8.47 6.35 18.45
C TRP A 411 -7.32 7.03 19.19
N SER A 412 -7.26 8.36 19.19
CA SER A 412 -6.15 9.12 19.79
C SER A 412 -6.02 8.81 21.28
N THR A 413 -7.16 8.76 21.98
CA THR A 413 -7.24 8.37 23.38
C THR A 413 -6.73 6.93 23.59
N ILE A 414 -7.15 5.98 22.74
CA ILE A 414 -6.74 4.57 22.85
C ILE A 414 -5.25 4.41 22.54
N GLU A 415 -4.73 5.16 21.57
CA GLU A 415 -3.31 5.14 21.20
C GLU A 415 -2.43 5.60 22.37
N GLU A 416 -2.84 6.64 23.10
CA GLU A 416 -2.15 7.10 24.31
C GLU A 416 -2.21 6.05 25.44
N MET A 417 -3.36 5.39 25.63
CA MET A 417 -3.48 4.29 26.60
C MET A 417 -2.56 3.11 26.26
N LEU A 418 -2.42 2.78 24.97
CA LEU A 418 -1.52 1.72 24.51
C LEU A 418 -0.05 2.08 24.74
N ASP A 419 0.34 3.33 24.48
CA ASP A 419 1.69 3.83 24.80
C ASP A 419 1.99 3.65 26.29
N ASP A 420 1.10 4.13 27.14
CA ASP A 420 1.29 4.14 28.59
C ASP A 420 1.39 2.73 29.19
N VAL A 421 0.47 1.84 28.81
CA VAL A 421 0.36 0.50 29.42
C VAL A 421 1.32 -0.51 28.80
N MET A 422 1.47 -0.51 27.48
CA MET A 422 2.18 -1.59 26.78
C MET A 422 3.58 -1.17 26.34
N VAL A 423 3.71 0.00 25.72
CA VAL A 423 5.00 0.40 25.12
C VAL A 423 5.99 0.80 26.20
N ARG A 424 5.57 1.57 27.22
CA ARG A 424 6.44 1.91 28.35
C ARG A 424 6.90 0.68 29.14
N ALA A 425 6.14 -0.42 29.07
CA ALA A 425 6.52 -1.72 29.60
C ALA A 425 7.51 -2.50 28.69
N GLY A 426 7.91 -1.93 27.55
CA GLY A 426 8.85 -2.53 26.60
C GLY A 426 8.23 -3.56 25.65
N LEU A 427 6.89 -3.61 25.53
CA LEU A 427 6.20 -4.59 24.70
C LEU A 427 6.06 -4.12 23.25
N PHE A 428 6.21 -5.05 22.31
CA PHE A 428 6.00 -4.79 20.89
C PHE A 428 4.50 -4.86 20.56
N VAL A 429 3.92 -3.71 20.22
CA VAL A 429 2.52 -3.58 19.82
C VAL A 429 2.41 -3.30 18.32
N THR A 430 1.66 -4.15 17.62
CA THR A 430 1.30 -3.94 16.22
C THR A 430 -0.20 -3.71 16.07
N VAL A 431 -0.57 -2.52 15.58
CA VAL A 431 -1.94 -2.14 15.28
C VAL A 431 -2.20 -2.27 13.78
N TYR A 432 -3.15 -3.11 13.45
CA TYR A 432 -3.60 -3.36 12.08
C TYR A 432 -4.76 -2.44 11.75
N ASP A 433 -4.60 -1.68 10.68
CA ASP A 433 -5.67 -0.91 10.08
C ASP A 433 -6.03 -1.54 8.73
N VAL A 434 -7.30 -1.44 8.35
CA VAL A 434 -7.69 -1.87 7.01
C VAL A 434 -7.11 -0.87 6.02
N PRO A 435 -6.59 -1.32 4.85
CA PRO A 435 -6.23 -0.39 3.80
C PRO A 435 -7.44 0.54 3.54
N PRO A 436 -7.23 1.86 3.47
CA PRO A 436 -8.33 2.82 3.36
C PRO A 436 -9.25 2.44 2.20
N LYS A 437 -10.54 2.29 2.50
CA LYS A 437 -11.58 1.96 1.51
C LYS A 437 -11.51 2.99 0.38
N ARG A 438 -11.59 2.52 -0.86
CA ARG A 438 -11.66 3.38 -2.04
C ARG A 438 -12.93 4.25 -1.92
N ALA A 439 -12.79 5.57 -1.91
CA ALA A 439 -13.92 6.45 -2.10
C ALA A 439 -14.43 6.28 -3.54
N GLN A 440 -15.72 6.00 -3.72
CA GLN A 440 -16.35 6.12 -5.03
C GLN A 440 -16.66 7.60 -5.24
N LEU A 441 -15.76 8.31 -5.91
CA LEU A 441 -16.09 9.59 -6.53
C LEU A 441 -16.66 9.27 -7.93
N GLU A 442 -17.66 10.02 -8.40
CA GLU A 442 -18.24 9.83 -9.74
C GLU A 442 -17.15 9.93 -10.82
N LEU A 443 -17.27 9.22 -11.95
CA LEU A 443 -16.21 9.18 -12.98
C LEU A 443 -15.86 10.56 -13.58
N PHE A 444 -16.74 11.55 -13.41
CA PHE A 444 -16.69 12.88 -13.99
C PHE A 444 -16.50 13.94 -12.92
#